data_AF-A0A6H1U4J1-F1
#
_entry.id   AF-A0A6H1U4J1-F1
#
_cell.length_a   1.000
_cell.length_b   1.000
_cell.length_c   1.000
_cell.angle_alpha   90.00
_cell.angle_beta   90.00
_cell.angle_gamma   90.00
#
_symmetry.space_group_name_H-M   'P 1'
#
loop_
_entity.id
_entity.type
_entity.pdbx_description
1 polymer ?
#
loop_
_entity_poly.entity_id
_entity_poly.type
_entity_poly.pdbx_seq_one_letter_code
_entity_poly.pdbx_strand_id
1 'polypeptide(L)'
;MSSSETPPNLPQFKLKNDGQIPEDMADEVLALASRLYTEQLNSYSLSQLMEAGSEAQIPPEFVAQAMQELQERKIREKLAQQERENVVKQSLAIAAGTLLAGSVWVGWTYNTIAASENQVAAQWAQVENQLQRRADLIPNLVEITQAYAQQERELIALLLESRQAYVNAVTPEEKQVATERVDRAIAQFRVYVRAHPQLQSSQLFSNLQYELAGTENRIATERRRYNLAVQQYNQRLSTFPNNWLNQWLGFEKKSFFEADNSAVPDVRFDAEESP
;
A
#
# COMPACT_ATOMS: atom_id res chain seq x y z
N MET A 1 13.58 -49.69 23.29
CA MET A 1 14.81 -50.48 23.43
C MET A 1 15.64 -49.81 24.50
N SER A 2 15.62 -50.41 25.69
CA SER A 2 16.29 -49.93 26.90
C SER A 2 17.76 -50.34 26.82
N SER A 3 18.66 -49.38 26.64
CA SER A 3 20.10 -49.64 26.73
C SER A 3 20.49 -49.62 28.19
N SER A 4 20.52 -50.80 28.81
CA SER A 4 21.08 -51.04 30.14
C SER A 4 22.61 -50.97 30.04
N GLU A 5 23.18 -49.77 30.15
CA GLU A 5 24.62 -49.65 30.44
C GLU A 5 24.84 -50.17 31.85
N THR A 6 25.58 -51.27 31.94
CA THR A 6 25.99 -51.87 33.20
C THR A 6 26.99 -50.92 33.84
N PRO A 7 26.79 -50.45 35.09
CA PRO A 7 27.72 -49.51 35.70
C PRO A 7 29.11 -50.16 35.82
N PRO A 8 30.19 -49.39 35.62
CA PRO A 8 31.54 -49.92 35.76
C PRO A 8 31.72 -50.49 37.18
N ASN A 9 32.29 -51.68 37.26
CA ASN A 9 32.53 -52.39 38.51
C ASN A 9 33.55 -51.60 39.36
N LEU A 10 33.05 -50.74 40.23
CA LEU A 10 33.86 -49.96 41.15
C LEU A 10 34.55 -50.94 42.13
N PRO A 11 35.85 -50.75 42.43
CA PRO A 11 36.54 -51.58 43.40
C PRO A 11 35.78 -51.54 44.74
N GLN A 12 35.31 -52.70 45.21
CA GLN A 12 34.64 -52.78 46.50
C GLN A 12 35.68 -52.58 47.61
N PHE A 13 35.70 -51.39 48.17
CA PHE A 13 36.48 -51.11 49.37
C PHE A 13 35.91 -51.93 50.53
N LYS A 14 36.66 -52.95 50.96
CA LYS A 14 36.33 -53.72 52.14
C LYS A 14 36.59 -52.87 53.38
N LEU A 15 35.52 -52.34 53.97
CA LEU A 15 35.56 -51.74 55.31
C LEU A 15 36.14 -52.77 56.29
N LYS A 16 37.20 -52.39 57.01
CA LYS A 16 37.92 -53.28 57.91
C LYS A 16 37.31 -53.15 59.32
N ASN A 17 36.70 -54.22 59.81
CA ASN A 17 36.04 -54.36 61.13
C ASN A 17 35.02 -53.26 61.47
N ASP A 18 33.76 -53.67 61.64
CA ASP A 18 32.66 -52.85 62.15
C ASP A 18 32.28 -51.60 61.35
N GLY A 19 32.57 -51.57 60.04
CA GLY A 19 32.11 -50.49 59.15
C GLY A 19 32.85 -49.17 59.33
N GLN A 20 34.01 -49.19 59.99
CA GLN A 20 34.82 -47.99 60.21
C GLN A 20 35.66 -47.66 58.97
N ILE A 21 35.65 -46.38 58.60
CA ILE A 21 36.51 -45.84 57.55
C ILE A 21 37.94 -45.74 58.12
N PRO A 22 38.96 -46.25 57.41
CA PRO A 22 40.35 -46.09 57.82
C PRO A 22 40.69 -44.61 58.04
N GLU A 23 41.35 -44.31 59.16
CA GLU A 23 41.61 -42.95 59.63
C GLU A 23 42.38 -42.10 58.61
N ASP A 24 43.23 -42.73 57.79
CA ASP A 24 44.01 -42.12 56.71
C ASP A 24 43.18 -41.67 55.50
N MET A 25 41.99 -42.23 55.31
CA MET A 25 41.07 -41.91 54.21
C MET A 25 39.80 -41.20 54.68
N ALA A 26 39.64 -41.01 55.99
CA ALA A 26 38.45 -40.38 56.57
C ALA A 26 38.24 -38.98 56.00
N ASP A 27 39.29 -38.17 55.93
CA ASP A 27 39.24 -36.79 55.47
C ASP A 27 38.84 -36.69 53.99
N GLU A 28 39.43 -37.54 53.14
CA GLU A 28 39.17 -37.54 51.70
C GLU A 28 37.76 -38.04 51.38
N VAL A 29 37.28 -39.06 52.09
CA VAL A 29 35.91 -39.56 51.98
C VAL A 29 34.91 -38.52 52.46
N LEU A 30 35.20 -37.80 53.55
CA LEU A 30 34.33 -36.73 54.04
C LEU A 30 34.25 -35.55 53.07
N ALA A 31 35.39 -35.16 52.49
CA ALA A 31 35.46 -34.10 51.50
C ALA A 31 34.71 -34.46 50.20
N LEU A 32 34.90 -35.69 49.70
CA LEU A 32 34.19 -36.20 48.52
C LEU A 32 32.69 -36.36 48.79
N ALA A 33 32.32 -36.91 49.95
CA ALA A 33 30.92 -37.05 50.35
C ALA A 33 30.24 -35.68 50.49
N SER A 34 30.91 -34.70 51.09
CA SER A 34 30.43 -33.31 51.17
C SER A 34 30.23 -32.71 49.77
N ARG A 35 31.17 -32.92 48.84
CA ARG A 35 31.05 -32.45 47.46
C ARG A 35 29.90 -33.12 46.70
N LEU A 36 29.76 -34.44 46.80
CA LEU A 36 28.67 -35.19 46.16
C LEU A 36 27.31 -34.85 46.78
N TYR A 37 27.28 -34.65 48.10
CA TYR A 37 26.09 -34.18 48.81
C TYR A 37 25.72 -32.75 48.40
N THR A 38 26.71 -31.90 48.17
CA THR A 38 26.55 -30.53 47.63
C THR A 38 26.03 -30.55 46.19
N GLU A 39 26.46 -31.50 45.36
CA GLU A 39 26.02 -31.63 43.97
C GLU A 39 24.55 -32.09 43.88
N GLN A 40 24.06 -32.80 44.90
CA GLN A 40 22.69 -33.32 44.99
C GLN A 40 21.71 -32.37 45.70
N LEU A 41 22.19 -31.55 46.64
CA LEU A 41 21.41 -30.51 47.33
C LEU A 41 21.86 -29.15 46.85
N ASN A 42 21.04 -28.50 46.02
CA ASN A 42 21.28 -27.18 45.42
C ASN A 42 21.49 -25.99 46.41
N SER A 43 21.90 -26.20 47.67
CA SER A 43 22.23 -25.14 48.64
C SER A 43 22.88 -25.68 49.92
N TYR A 44 23.93 -25.02 50.41
CA TYR A 44 24.43 -25.20 51.78
C TYR A 44 23.49 -24.57 52.82
N SER A 45 23.34 -25.20 53.98
CA SER A 45 22.67 -24.56 55.13
C SER A 45 23.63 -23.61 55.86
N LEU A 46 23.09 -22.54 56.47
CA LEU A 46 23.87 -21.50 57.17
C LEU A 46 24.84 -22.08 58.20
N SER A 47 24.43 -23.12 58.93
CA SER A 47 25.27 -23.78 59.94
C SER A 47 26.46 -24.54 59.33
N GLN A 48 26.27 -25.21 58.19
CA GLN A 48 27.33 -25.96 57.51
C GLN A 48 28.41 -25.03 56.91
N LEU A 49 28.01 -23.84 56.44
CA LEU A 49 28.95 -22.82 55.96
C LEU A 49 29.74 -22.19 57.11
N MET A 50 29.13 -22.03 58.28
CA MET A 50 29.80 -21.50 59.47
C MET A 50 30.79 -22.50 60.07
N GLU A 51 30.48 -23.80 60.02
CA GLU A 51 31.36 -24.90 60.43
C GLU A 51 32.55 -25.05 59.46
N ALA A 52 32.32 -25.03 58.15
CA ALA A 52 33.41 -25.05 57.16
C ALA A 52 34.29 -23.78 57.22
N GLY A 53 33.69 -22.62 57.53
CA GLY A 53 34.41 -21.36 57.74
C GLY A 53 35.27 -21.35 59.01
N SER A 54 34.78 -21.98 60.09
CA SER A 54 35.54 -22.07 61.35
C SER A 54 36.76 -22.98 61.22
N GLU A 55 36.65 -24.07 60.45
CA GLU A 55 37.77 -24.97 60.12
C GLU A 55 38.84 -24.29 59.24
N ALA A 56 38.41 -23.39 58.34
CA ALA A 56 39.30 -22.56 57.53
C ALA A 56 39.83 -21.29 58.24
N GLN A 57 39.58 -21.13 59.55
CA GLN A 57 39.97 -19.96 60.36
C GLN A 57 39.40 -18.62 59.86
N ILE A 58 38.26 -18.65 59.14
CA ILE A 58 37.57 -17.45 58.66
C ILE A 58 36.60 -16.97 59.77
N PRO A 59 36.70 -15.72 60.25
CA PRO A 59 35.77 -15.20 61.23
C PRO A 59 34.31 -15.24 60.71
N PRO A 60 33.33 -15.65 61.54
CA PRO A 60 31.94 -15.87 61.12
C PRO A 60 31.26 -14.59 60.59
N GLU A 61 31.74 -13.40 60.97
CA GLU A 61 31.24 -12.12 60.45
C GLU A 61 31.45 -11.97 58.94
N PHE A 62 32.58 -12.46 58.40
CA PHE A 62 32.87 -12.40 56.97
C PHE A 62 32.01 -13.39 56.17
N VAL A 63 31.66 -14.54 56.77
CA VAL A 63 30.76 -15.53 56.15
C VAL A 63 29.34 -14.96 56.03
N ALA A 64 28.86 -14.29 57.09
CA ALA A 64 27.57 -13.60 57.08
C ALA A 64 27.54 -12.45 56.05
N GLN A 65 28.60 -11.64 55.99
CA GLN A 65 28.72 -10.55 55.03
C GLN A 65 28.77 -11.06 53.58
N ALA A 66 29.52 -12.11 53.30
CA ALA A 66 29.60 -12.73 51.97
C ALA A 66 28.25 -13.31 51.52
N MET A 67 27.47 -13.90 52.44
CA MET A 67 26.12 -14.38 52.14
C MET A 67 25.16 -13.25 51.83
N GLN A 68 25.19 -12.16 52.60
CA GLN A 68 24.34 -11.00 52.37
C GLN A 68 24.65 -10.37 51.01
N GLU A 69 25.94 -10.21 50.67
CA GLU A 69 26.36 -9.70 49.37
C GLU A 69 25.93 -10.61 48.22
N LEU A 70 26.07 -11.94 48.37
CA LEU A 70 25.62 -12.90 47.36
C LEU A 70 24.10 -12.91 47.18
N GLN A 71 23.32 -12.78 48.26
CA GLN A 71 21.87 -12.65 48.19
C GLN A 71 21.46 -11.38 47.45
N GLU A 72 22.06 -10.24 47.78
CA GLU A 72 21.82 -8.97 47.09
C GLU A 72 22.20 -9.04 45.61
N ARG A 73 23.33 -9.68 45.28
CA ARG A 73 23.74 -9.91 43.89
C ARG A 73 22.71 -10.75 43.13
N LYS A 74 22.24 -11.86 43.71
CA LYS A 74 21.19 -12.70 43.09
C LYS A 74 19.86 -11.98 42.93
N ILE A 75 19.46 -11.16 43.90
CA ILE A 75 18.24 -10.35 43.81
C ILE A 75 18.39 -9.31 42.70
N ARG A 76 19.54 -8.61 42.64
CA ARG A 76 19.84 -7.65 41.56
C ARG A 76 19.88 -8.32 40.19
N GLU A 77 20.45 -9.52 40.08
CA GLU A 77 20.44 -10.31 38.85
C GLU A 77 19.03 -10.69 38.41
N LYS A 78 18.18 -11.17 39.34
CA LYS A 78 16.78 -11.50 39.03
C LYS A 78 15.96 -10.27 38.65
N LEU A 79 16.10 -9.17 39.39
CA LEU A 79 15.45 -7.90 39.07
C LEU A 79 15.89 -7.40 37.70
N ALA A 80 17.19 -7.41 37.41
CA ALA A 80 17.73 -7.02 36.12
C ALA A 80 17.27 -7.96 34.99
N GLN A 81 17.17 -9.27 35.22
CA GLN A 81 16.61 -10.22 34.26
C GLN A 81 15.13 -9.93 34.00
N GLN A 82 14.35 -9.66 35.05
CA GLN A 82 12.93 -9.35 34.95
C GLN A 82 12.69 -8.03 34.22
N GLU A 83 13.50 -7.00 34.49
CA GLU A 83 13.48 -5.72 33.75
C GLU A 83 13.79 -5.95 32.26
N ARG A 84 14.84 -6.72 31.95
CA ARG A 84 15.20 -7.05 30.56
C ARG A 84 14.07 -7.77 29.83
N GLU A 85 13.44 -8.77 30.45
CA GLU A 85 12.30 -9.46 29.85
C GLU A 85 11.14 -8.51 29.57
N ASN A 86 10.83 -7.61 30.51
CA ASN A 86 9.74 -6.65 30.34
C ASN A 86 10.04 -5.66 29.21
N VAL A 87 11.28 -5.15 29.12
CA VAL A 87 11.71 -4.27 28.02
C VAL A 87 11.65 -5.00 26.68
N VAL A 88 12.10 -6.26 26.62
CA VAL A 88 12.01 -7.08 25.40
C VAL A 88 10.56 -7.30 25.00
N LYS A 89 9.68 -7.72 25.92
CA LYS A 89 8.24 -7.92 25.66
C LYS A 89 7.56 -6.63 25.20
N GLN A 90 7.87 -5.49 25.83
CA GLN A 90 7.35 -4.18 25.41
C GLN A 90 7.85 -3.79 24.02
N SER A 91 9.14 -3.96 23.73
CA SER A 91 9.70 -3.65 22.41
C SER A 91 9.08 -4.50 21.29
N LEU A 92 8.84 -5.80 21.55
CA LEU A 92 8.15 -6.71 20.64
C LEU A 92 6.69 -6.31 20.42
N ALA A 93 5.98 -5.92 21.49
CA ALA A 93 4.61 -5.45 21.40
C ALA A 93 4.51 -4.15 20.58
N ILE A 94 5.44 -3.21 20.78
CA ILE A 94 5.52 -1.97 19.99
C ILE A 94 5.80 -2.30 18.52
N ALA A 95 6.79 -3.15 18.24
CA ALA A 95 7.12 -3.54 16.87
C ALA A 95 5.94 -4.22 16.15
N ALA A 96 5.25 -5.14 16.82
CA ALA A 96 4.04 -5.79 16.30
C ALA A 96 2.91 -4.78 16.06
N GLY A 97 2.70 -3.85 17.00
CA GLY A 97 1.72 -2.77 16.88
C GLY A 97 2.00 -1.85 15.69
N THR A 98 3.26 -1.45 15.49
CA THR A 98 3.68 -0.62 14.35
C THR A 98 3.47 -1.35 13.01
N LEU A 99 3.79 -2.64 12.93
CA LEU A 99 3.57 -3.45 11.72
C LEU A 99 2.08 -3.60 11.38
N LEU A 100 1.23 -3.84 12.39
CA LEU A 100 -0.22 -3.90 12.20
C LEU A 100 -0.79 -2.55 11.76
N ALA A 101 -0.41 -1.47 12.42
CA ALA A 101 -0.85 -0.12 12.06
C ALA A 101 -0.42 0.24 10.62
N GLY A 102 0.82 -0.09 10.23
CA GLY A 102 1.30 0.11 8.87
C GLY A 102 0.49 -0.68 7.84
N SER A 103 0.19 -1.94 8.12
CA SER A 103 -0.59 -2.80 7.20
C SER A 103 -2.02 -2.30 7.00
N VAL A 104 -2.70 -1.91 8.09
CA VAL A 104 -4.05 -1.32 8.02
C VAL A 104 -4.03 -0.01 7.23
N TRP A 105 -3.02 0.81 7.45
CA TRP A 105 -2.88 2.09 6.78
C TRP A 105 -2.61 1.94 5.27
N VAL A 106 -1.78 0.98 4.85
CA VAL A 106 -1.56 0.66 3.43
C VAL A 106 -2.85 0.17 2.78
N GLY A 107 -3.58 -0.74 3.43
CA GLY A 107 -4.85 -1.26 2.92
C GLY A 107 -5.92 -0.17 2.76
N TRP A 108 -6.02 0.74 3.74
CA TRP A 108 -6.91 1.89 3.65
C TRP A 108 -6.52 2.81 2.48
N THR A 109 -5.23 3.15 2.37
CA THR A 109 -4.72 4.02 1.31
C THR A 109 -5.00 3.44 -0.08
N TYR A 110 -4.71 2.14 -0.29
CA TYR A 110 -5.01 1.42 -1.52
C TYR A 110 -6.49 1.55 -1.90
N ASN A 111 -7.40 1.29 -0.95
CA ASN A 111 -8.83 1.39 -1.18
C ASN A 111 -9.27 2.82 -1.55
N THR A 112 -8.68 3.85 -0.93
CA THR A 112 -9.01 5.25 -1.28
C THR A 112 -8.54 5.64 -2.68
N ILE A 113 -7.36 5.16 -3.11
CA ILE A 113 -6.82 5.43 -4.44
C ILE A 113 -7.65 4.68 -5.50
N ALA A 114 -7.91 3.39 -5.29
CA ALA A 114 -8.75 2.58 -6.15
C ALA A 114 -10.18 3.14 -6.28
N ALA A 115 -10.76 3.65 -5.19
CA ALA A 115 -12.06 4.32 -5.23
C ALA A 115 -12.03 5.59 -6.10
N SER A 116 -10.97 6.40 -6.01
CA SER A 116 -10.82 7.57 -6.90
C SER A 116 -10.57 7.19 -8.36
N GLU A 117 -9.86 6.10 -8.64
CA GLU A 117 -9.70 5.59 -10.01
C GLU A 117 -11.04 5.15 -10.61
N ASN A 118 -11.83 4.40 -9.83
CA ASN A 118 -13.18 4.00 -10.24
C ASN A 118 -14.09 5.22 -10.46
N GLN A 119 -13.94 6.28 -9.67
CA GLN A 119 -14.66 7.53 -9.89
C GLN A 119 -14.26 8.19 -11.23
N VAL A 120 -12.96 8.21 -11.57
CA VAL A 120 -12.50 8.71 -12.87
C VAL A 120 -13.11 7.89 -14.01
N ALA A 121 -13.08 6.56 -13.92
CA ALA A 121 -13.68 5.66 -14.91
C ALA A 121 -15.20 5.87 -15.05
N ALA A 122 -15.90 6.08 -13.93
CA ALA A 122 -17.34 6.37 -13.95
C ALA A 122 -17.64 7.72 -14.63
N GLN A 123 -16.84 8.76 -14.37
CA GLN A 123 -17.00 10.05 -15.06
C GLN A 123 -16.65 9.97 -16.54
N TRP A 124 -15.65 9.16 -16.91
CA TRP A 124 -15.33 8.89 -18.31
C TRP A 124 -16.52 8.28 -19.04
N ALA A 125 -17.18 7.28 -18.45
CA ALA A 125 -18.37 6.66 -19.04
C ALA A 125 -19.51 7.69 -19.26
N GLN A 126 -19.63 8.71 -18.41
CA GLN A 126 -20.60 9.79 -18.62
C GLN A 126 -20.25 10.66 -19.84
N VAL A 127 -18.96 10.99 -20.01
CA VAL A 127 -18.47 11.70 -21.20
C VAL A 127 -18.75 10.86 -22.45
N GLU A 128 -18.37 9.59 -22.44
CA GLU A 128 -18.57 8.66 -23.56
C GLU A 128 -20.04 8.53 -23.96
N ASN A 129 -20.96 8.47 -22.99
CA ASN A 129 -22.40 8.45 -23.27
C ASN A 129 -22.86 9.68 -24.08
N GLN A 130 -22.33 10.86 -23.77
CA GLN A 130 -22.70 12.07 -24.51
C GLN A 130 -22.03 12.13 -25.90
N LEU A 131 -20.78 11.66 -26.00
CA LEU A 131 -20.08 11.53 -27.29
C LEU A 131 -20.79 10.54 -28.22
N GLN A 132 -21.22 9.40 -27.68
CA GLN A 132 -22.02 8.39 -28.39
C GLN A 132 -23.33 8.99 -28.87
N ARG A 133 -24.06 9.70 -27.99
CA ARG A 133 -25.28 10.41 -28.37
C ARG A 133 -25.05 11.37 -29.54
N ARG A 134 -23.95 12.12 -29.53
CA ARG A 134 -23.61 13.06 -30.61
C ARG A 134 -23.37 12.33 -31.94
N ALA A 135 -22.69 11.19 -31.92
CA ALA A 135 -22.51 10.34 -33.09
C ALA A 135 -23.84 9.71 -33.58
N ASP A 136 -24.75 9.40 -32.65
CA ASP A 136 -26.08 8.85 -32.96
C ASP A 136 -27.05 9.87 -33.56
N LEU A 137 -26.73 11.17 -33.51
CA LEU A 137 -27.46 12.23 -34.22
C LEU A 137 -27.03 12.37 -35.69
N ILE A 138 -25.91 11.76 -36.10
CA ILE A 138 -25.40 11.85 -37.47
C ILE A 138 -26.37 11.28 -38.52
N PRO A 139 -27.04 10.14 -38.31
CA PRO A 139 -28.05 9.65 -39.26
C PRO A 139 -29.16 10.67 -39.52
N ASN A 140 -29.58 11.44 -38.50
CA ASN A 140 -30.57 12.50 -38.67
C ASN A 140 -30.02 13.68 -39.50
N LEU A 141 -28.72 14.01 -39.34
CA LEU A 141 -28.04 14.99 -40.21
C LEU A 141 -28.01 14.51 -41.67
N VAL A 142 -27.74 13.22 -41.89
CA VAL A 142 -27.73 12.59 -43.21
C VAL A 142 -29.13 12.63 -43.83
N GLU A 143 -30.17 12.30 -43.08
CA GLU A 143 -31.57 12.34 -43.57
C GLU A 143 -31.97 13.76 -44.01
N ILE A 144 -31.66 14.78 -43.20
CA ILE A 144 -31.94 16.18 -43.56
C ILE A 144 -31.15 16.60 -44.79
N THR A 145 -29.87 16.21 -44.87
CA THR A 145 -29.04 16.50 -46.06
C THR A 145 -29.61 15.80 -47.29
N GLN A 146 -30.06 14.54 -47.18
CA GLN A 146 -30.70 13.84 -48.29
C GLN A 146 -32.05 14.46 -48.67
N ALA A 147 -32.82 15.01 -47.73
CA ALA A 147 -34.11 15.62 -48.05
C ALA A 147 -33.98 16.95 -48.80
N TYR A 148 -32.96 17.76 -48.50
CA TYR A 148 -32.82 19.12 -49.04
C TYR A 148 -31.60 19.36 -49.94
N ALA A 149 -30.67 18.41 -49.97
CA ALA A 149 -29.34 18.54 -50.57
C ALA A 149 -28.86 17.22 -51.20
N GLN A 150 -29.74 16.56 -51.98
CA GLN A 150 -29.49 15.24 -52.59
C GLN A 150 -28.20 15.14 -53.42
N GLN A 151 -27.68 16.26 -53.92
CA GLN A 151 -26.47 16.32 -54.73
C GLN A 151 -25.18 16.40 -53.89
N GLU A 152 -25.27 16.66 -52.58
CA GLU A 152 -24.13 16.80 -51.66
C GLU A 152 -23.61 15.46 -51.14
N ARG A 153 -23.14 14.65 -52.07
CA ARG A 153 -22.63 13.30 -51.76
C ARG A 153 -21.40 13.34 -50.86
N GLU A 154 -20.54 14.34 -51.02
CA GLU A 154 -19.32 14.50 -50.23
C GLU A 154 -19.64 14.76 -48.75
N LEU A 155 -20.62 15.63 -48.48
CA LEU A 155 -21.05 15.93 -47.11
C LEU A 155 -21.71 14.70 -46.45
N ILE A 156 -22.56 13.99 -47.18
CA ILE A 156 -23.19 12.76 -46.69
C ILE A 156 -22.13 11.69 -46.38
N ALA A 157 -21.16 11.50 -47.28
CA ALA A 157 -20.06 10.56 -47.08
C ALA A 157 -19.23 10.94 -45.84
N LEU A 158 -18.85 12.21 -45.71
CA LEU A 158 -18.10 12.71 -44.54
C LEU A 158 -18.84 12.45 -43.22
N LEU A 159 -20.15 12.71 -43.19
CA LEU A 159 -20.98 12.46 -42.01
C LEU A 159 -20.96 10.97 -41.66
N LEU A 160 -21.24 10.09 -42.62
CA LEU A 160 -21.24 8.64 -42.42
C LEU A 160 -19.86 8.10 -42.00
N GLU A 161 -18.79 8.55 -42.64
CA GLU A 161 -17.41 8.16 -42.31
C GLU A 161 -17.02 8.61 -40.90
N SER A 162 -17.40 9.83 -40.50
CA SER A 162 -17.12 10.34 -39.16
C SER A 162 -17.83 9.51 -38.09
N ARG A 163 -19.08 9.10 -38.34
CA ARG A 163 -19.82 8.17 -37.46
C ARG A 163 -19.12 6.82 -37.39
N GLN A 164 -18.76 6.26 -38.54
CA GLN A 164 -18.12 4.96 -38.59
C GLN A 164 -16.78 4.96 -37.85
N ALA A 165 -16.00 6.03 -37.98
CA ALA A 165 -14.76 6.21 -37.23
C ALA A 165 -15.01 6.20 -35.71
N TYR A 166 -16.07 6.85 -35.24
CA TYR A 166 -16.44 6.86 -33.81
C TYR A 166 -16.91 5.49 -33.32
N VAL A 167 -17.74 4.79 -34.09
CA VAL A 167 -18.24 3.45 -33.76
C VAL A 167 -17.09 2.43 -33.71
N ASN A 168 -16.12 2.55 -34.60
CA ASN A 168 -14.98 1.63 -34.69
C ASN A 168 -13.90 1.89 -33.63
N ALA A 169 -13.83 3.09 -33.06
CA ALA A 169 -12.90 3.39 -31.97
C ALA A 169 -13.28 2.58 -30.71
N VAL A 170 -12.29 1.98 -30.06
CA VAL A 170 -12.47 1.12 -28.87
C VAL A 170 -11.85 1.76 -27.63
N THR A 171 -10.66 2.37 -27.77
CA THR A 171 -9.98 2.97 -26.61
C THR A 171 -10.43 4.42 -26.37
N PRO A 172 -10.28 4.94 -25.13
CA PRO A 172 -10.54 6.35 -24.84
C PRO A 172 -9.82 7.33 -25.78
N GLU A 173 -8.57 7.04 -26.12
CA GLU A 173 -7.73 7.85 -27.00
C GLU A 173 -8.26 7.81 -28.45
N GLU A 174 -8.61 6.62 -28.94
CA GLU A 174 -9.23 6.45 -30.25
C GLU A 174 -10.58 7.17 -30.33
N LYS A 175 -11.39 7.09 -29.27
CA LYS A 175 -12.70 7.77 -29.16
C LYS A 175 -12.54 9.29 -29.18
N GLN A 176 -11.49 9.83 -28.56
CA GLN A 176 -11.18 11.25 -28.62
C GLN A 176 -10.85 11.70 -30.04
N VAL A 177 -9.93 11.01 -30.72
CA VAL A 177 -9.56 11.31 -32.12
C VAL A 177 -10.75 11.17 -33.07
N ALA A 178 -11.60 10.16 -32.85
CA ALA A 178 -12.79 9.97 -33.67
C ALA A 178 -13.86 11.04 -33.40
N THR A 179 -13.99 11.51 -32.16
CA THR A 179 -14.87 12.64 -31.81
C THR A 179 -14.49 13.90 -32.58
N GLU A 180 -13.21 14.20 -32.72
CA GLU A 180 -12.77 15.35 -33.53
C GLU A 180 -13.21 15.25 -35.00
N ARG A 181 -13.27 14.04 -35.55
CA ARG A 181 -13.79 13.81 -36.91
C ARG A 181 -15.28 14.13 -36.99
N VAL A 182 -16.06 13.69 -36.00
CA VAL A 182 -17.48 14.02 -35.87
C VAL A 182 -17.68 15.53 -35.76
N ASP A 183 -16.84 16.20 -34.96
CA ASP A 183 -16.91 17.65 -34.75
C ASP A 183 -16.63 18.43 -36.02
N ARG A 184 -15.61 18.03 -36.78
CA ARG A 184 -15.30 18.60 -38.10
C ARG A 184 -16.44 18.36 -39.08
N ALA A 185 -17.03 17.17 -39.14
CA ALA A 185 -18.15 16.86 -40.03
C ALA A 185 -19.38 17.72 -39.71
N ILE A 186 -19.75 17.85 -38.43
CA ILE A 186 -20.85 18.72 -37.97
C ILE A 186 -20.54 20.19 -38.27
N ALA A 187 -19.29 20.63 -38.11
CA ALA A 187 -18.89 22.00 -38.47
C ALA A 187 -19.07 22.26 -39.98
N GLN A 188 -18.68 21.33 -40.84
CA GLN A 188 -18.89 21.43 -42.28
C GLN A 188 -20.38 21.42 -42.64
N PHE A 189 -21.19 20.57 -42.01
CA PHE A 189 -22.66 20.61 -42.18
C PHE A 189 -23.23 21.98 -41.80
N ARG A 190 -22.78 22.59 -40.70
CA ARG A 190 -23.22 23.96 -40.31
C ARG A 190 -22.77 25.02 -41.32
N VAL A 191 -21.62 24.87 -41.95
CA VAL A 191 -21.20 25.75 -43.07
C VAL A 191 -22.14 25.57 -44.25
N TYR A 192 -22.45 24.33 -44.62
CA TYR A 192 -23.36 24.01 -45.71
C TYR A 192 -24.76 24.62 -45.50
N VAL A 193 -25.35 24.44 -44.32
CA VAL A 193 -26.67 24.99 -44.00
C VAL A 193 -26.70 26.51 -44.05
N ARG A 194 -25.61 27.20 -43.71
CA ARG A 194 -25.53 28.67 -43.86
C ARG A 194 -25.68 29.13 -45.30
N ALA A 195 -25.23 28.34 -46.27
CA ALA A 195 -25.39 28.64 -47.69
C ALA A 195 -26.78 28.26 -48.26
N HIS A 196 -27.61 27.54 -47.50
CA HIS A 196 -28.89 27.00 -47.98
C HIS A 196 -30.06 27.39 -47.03
N PRO A 197 -30.66 28.59 -47.21
CA PRO A 197 -31.70 29.13 -46.33
C PRO A 197 -32.91 28.21 -46.14
N GLN A 198 -33.26 27.41 -47.14
CA GLN A 198 -34.37 26.47 -47.09
C GLN A 198 -34.19 25.36 -46.05
N LEU A 199 -32.94 24.97 -45.72
CA LEU A 199 -32.66 24.05 -44.61
C LEU A 199 -32.83 24.76 -43.26
N GLN A 200 -32.47 26.04 -43.17
CA GLN A 200 -32.55 26.82 -41.93
C GLN A 200 -33.99 26.97 -41.44
N SER A 201 -34.94 27.12 -42.37
CA SER A 201 -36.37 27.21 -42.06
C SER A 201 -37.02 25.86 -41.71
N SER A 202 -36.30 24.75 -41.87
CA SER A 202 -36.86 23.42 -41.60
C SER A 202 -37.01 23.18 -40.10
N GLN A 203 -38.20 22.75 -39.66
CA GLN A 203 -38.44 22.37 -38.27
C GLN A 203 -37.55 21.20 -37.84
N LEU A 204 -37.27 20.25 -38.75
CA LEU A 204 -36.39 19.11 -38.49
C LEU A 204 -34.96 19.58 -38.16
N PHE A 205 -34.43 20.54 -38.92
CA PHE A 205 -33.12 21.14 -38.65
C PHE A 205 -33.10 21.91 -37.33
N SER A 206 -34.14 22.71 -37.06
CA SER A 206 -34.25 23.46 -35.79
C SER A 206 -34.24 22.53 -34.58
N ASN A 207 -34.97 21.42 -34.63
CA ASN A 207 -34.99 20.41 -33.58
C ASN A 207 -33.61 19.75 -33.40
N LEU A 208 -32.96 19.37 -34.49
CA LEU A 208 -31.65 18.72 -34.44
C LEU A 208 -30.55 19.65 -33.91
N GLN A 209 -30.60 20.93 -34.27
CA GLN A 209 -29.70 21.94 -33.71
C GLN A 209 -29.87 22.07 -32.20
N TYR A 210 -31.11 22.02 -31.70
CA TYR A 210 -31.38 22.02 -30.26
C TYR A 210 -30.81 20.77 -29.57
N GLU A 211 -30.95 19.59 -30.17
CA GLU A 211 -30.38 18.35 -29.64
C GLU A 211 -28.85 18.34 -29.64
N LEU A 212 -28.22 18.84 -30.71
CA LEU A 212 -26.77 18.99 -30.81
C LEU A 212 -26.24 19.98 -29.77
N ALA A 213 -26.86 21.15 -29.64
CA ALA A 213 -26.47 22.14 -28.64
C ALA A 213 -26.67 21.61 -27.22
N GLY A 214 -27.78 20.90 -26.96
CA GLY A 214 -28.03 20.24 -25.68
C GLY A 214 -27.00 19.16 -25.36
N THR A 215 -26.57 18.38 -26.36
CA THR A 215 -25.52 17.36 -26.21
C THR A 215 -24.17 18.02 -25.94
N GLU A 216 -23.82 19.08 -26.65
CA GLU A 216 -22.57 19.83 -26.44
C GLU A 216 -22.48 20.43 -25.04
N ASN A 217 -23.56 21.04 -24.54
CA ASN A 217 -23.62 21.58 -23.18
C ASN A 217 -23.41 20.50 -22.11
N ARG A 218 -23.94 19.29 -22.35
CA ARG A 218 -23.73 18.13 -21.47
C ARG A 218 -22.30 17.63 -21.56
N ILE A 219 -21.74 17.50 -22.77
CA ILE A 219 -20.32 17.15 -22.98
C ILE A 219 -19.43 18.12 -22.20
N ALA A 220 -19.62 19.43 -22.35
CA ALA A 220 -18.82 20.43 -21.62
C ALA A 220 -18.90 20.26 -20.09
N THR A 221 -20.08 19.92 -19.58
CA THR A 221 -20.29 19.66 -18.14
C THR A 221 -19.60 18.38 -17.68
N GLU A 222 -19.79 17.27 -18.39
CA GLU A 222 -19.21 15.97 -18.03
C GLU A 222 -17.68 15.98 -18.21
N ARG A 223 -17.15 16.68 -19.23
CA ARG A 223 -15.70 16.91 -19.39
C ARG A 223 -15.10 17.62 -18.19
N ARG A 224 -15.77 18.67 -17.69
CA ARG A 224 -15.32 19.38 -16.48
C ARG A 224 -15.32 18.45 -15.27
N ARG A 225 -16.36 17.62 -15.10
CA ARG A 225 -16.46 16.65 -14.00
C ARG A 225 -15.39 15.56 -14.09
N TYR A 226 -15.13 15.03 -15.28
CA TYR A 226 -14.05 14.10 -15.54
C TYR A 226 -12.69 14.72 -15.19
N ASN A 227 -12.40 15.91 -15.71
CA ASN A 227 -11.13 16.59 -15.42
C ASN A 227 -10.97 16.88 -13.92
N LEU A 228 -12.03 17.24 -13.20
CA LEU A 228 -11.99 17.39 -11.75
C LEU A 228 -11.69 16.07 -11.04
N ALA A 229 -12.31 14.96 -11.47
CA ALA A 229 -12.01 13.64 -10.91
C ALA A 229 -10.56 13.22 -11.17
N VAL A 230 -10.05 13.44 -12.39
CA VAL A 230 -8.65 13.19 -12.76
C VAL A 230 -7.71 14.04 -11.92
N GLN A 231 -8.03 15.33 -11.70
CA GLN A 231 -7.24 16.21 -10.84
C GLN A 231 -7.16 15.66 -9.42
N GLN A 232 -8.30 15.30 -8.82
CA GLN A 232 -8.36 14.75 -7.46
C GLN A 232 -7.57 13.44 -7.33
N TYR A 233 -7.71 12.55 -8.32
CA TYR A 233 -6.96 11.30 -8.39
C TYR A 233 -5.45 11.55 -8.51
N ASN A 234 -5.02 12.35 -9.49
CA ASN A 234 -3.61 12.67 -9.72
C ASN A 234 -2.99 13.42 -8.53
N GLN A 235 -3.75 14.29 -7.86
CA GLN A 235 -3.33 14.95 -6.63
C GLN A 235 -3.14 13.94 -5.50
N ARG A 236 -4.10 13.03 -5.30
CA ARG A 236 -4.02 11.98 -4.28
C ARG A 236 -2.82 11.05 -4.52
N LEU A 237 -2.50 10.74 -5.76
CA LEU A 237 -1.29 9.99 -6.13
C LEU A 237 0.01 10.78 -5.90
N SER A 238 -0.01 12.10 -6.08
CA SER A 238 1.19 12.95 -5.98
C SER A 238 1.47 13.48 -4.58
N THR A 239 0.58 13.23 -3.61
CA THR A 239 0.68 13.77 -2.25
C THR A 239 1.40 12.77 -1.33
N PHE A 240 2.30 13.26 -0.47
CA PHE A 240 2.93 12.43 0.56
C PHE A 240 1.89 11.94 1.59
N PRO A 241 1.94 10.68 2.02
CA PRO A 241 2.94 9.64 1.69
C PRO A 241 2.59 8.75 0.47
N ASN A 242 1.46 8.98 -0.19
CA ASN A 242 0.98 8.15 -1.30
C ASN A 242 1.92 8.14 -2.50
N ASN A 243 2.62 9.23 -2.78
CA ASN A 243 3.58 9.33 -3.89
C ASN A 243 4.71 8.28 -3.83
N TRP A 244 5.11 7.89 -2.62
CA TRP A 244 6.12 6.85 -2.41
C TRP A 244 5.54 5.45 -2.59
N LEU A 245 4.38 5.18 -1.97
CA LEU A 245 3.67 3.90 -2.11
C LEU A 245 3.23 3.62 -3.54
N ASN A 246 2.90 4.66 -4.29
CA ASN A 246 2.38 4.49 -5.63
C ASN A 246 3.36 3.78 -6.56
N GLN A 247 4.67 4.03 -6.40
CA GLN A 247 5.70 3.34 -7.18
C GLN A 247 5.68 1.82 -6.99
N TRP A 248 5.16 1.35 -5.85
CA TRP A 248 5.09 -0.07 -5.51
C TRP A 248 3.70 -0.67 -5.76
N LEU A 249 2.64 0.14 -5.65
CA LEU A 249 1.25 -0.28 -5.84
C LEU A 249 0.81 -0.25 -7.31
N GLY A 250 1.54 0.45 -8.20
CA GLY A 250 1.32 0.41 -9.64
C GLY A 250 0.18 1.29 -10.16
N PHE A 251 -0.27 2.30 -9.42
CA PHE A 251 -1.25 3.24 -9.97
C PHE A 251 -0.56 4.30 -10.84
N GLU A 252 -1.15 4.59 -11.99
CA GLU A 252 -0.61 5.55 -12.94
C GLU A 252 -1.50 6.79 -13.03
N LYS A 253 -0.88 7.96 -13.20
CA LYS A 253 -1.62 9.21 -13.43
C LYS A 253 -2.48 9.08 -14.67
N LYS A 254 -3.71 9.60 -14.62
CA LYS A 254 -4.60 9.67 -15.78
C LYS A 254 -4.44 11.02 -16.48
N SER A 255 -4.59 11.01 -17.79
CA SER A 255 -4.57 12.23 -18.61
C SER A 255 -5.88 13.00 -18.47
N PHE A 256 -5.80 14.33 -18.60
CA PHE A 256 -7.00 15.16 -18.69
C PHE A 256 -7.62 15.05 -20.08
N PHE A 257 -8.93 15.27 -20.16
CA PHE A 257 -9.63 15.40 -21.43
C PHE A 257 -9.55 16.86 -21.90
N GLU A 258 -8.46 17.18 -22.60
CA GLU A 258 -8.19 18.51 -23.12
C GLU A 258 -9.11 18.84 -24.31
N ALA A 259 -9.54 20.09 -24.41
CA ALA A 259 -10.10 20.59 -25.66
C ALA A 259 -8.88 20.93 -26.48
N ASP A 260 -8.72 20.29 -27.63
CA ASP A 260 -7.60 20.54 -28.51
C ASP A 260 -7.64 22.02 -28.94
N ASN A 261 -6.94 22.87 -28.21
CA ASN A 261 -6.66 24.26 -28.54
C ASN A 261 -5.37 24.32 -29.35
N SER A 262 -5.19 23.39 -30.30
CA SER A 262 -4.12 23.45 -31.31
C SER A 262 -4.27 24.64 -32.30
N ALA A 263 -4.97 25.71 -31.88
CA ALA A 263 -5.11 26.97 -32.61
C ALA A 263 -4.99 28.20 -31.70
N VAL A 264 -4.23 28.12 -30.60
CA VAL A 264 -3.64 29.34 -30.00
C VAL A 264 -2.18 29.38 -30.46
N PRO A 265 -1.82 30.26 -31.42
CA PRO A 265 -0.43 30.47 -31.78
C PRO A 265 0.36 30.79 -30.51
N ASP A 266 1.51 30.15 -30.33
CA ASP A 266 2.50 30.49 -29.31
C ASP A 266 2.89 31.96 -29.52
N VAL A 267 2.25 32.88 -28.80
CA VAL A 267 2.61 34.31 -28.86
C VAL A 267 3.88 34.44 -28.02
N ARG A 268 5.02 34.15 -28.66
CA ARG A 268 6.33 34.51 -28.13
C ARG A 268 6.41 36.02 -28.11
N PHE A 269 6.35 36.59 -26.91
CA PHE A 269 6.81 37.94 -26.68
C PHE A 269 8.33 37.90 -26.71
N ASP A 270 8.89 38.11 -27.89
CA ASP A 270 10.30 38.48 -28.00
C ASP A 270 10.43 39.86 -27.35
N ALA A 271 10.91 39.87 -26.11
CA ALA A 271 11.33 41.09 -25.46
C ALA A 271 12.56 41.60 -26.23
N GLU A 272 12.34 42.53 -27.16
CA GLU A 272 13.40 43.37 -27.69
C GLU A 272 14.04 44.11 -26.50
N GLU A 273 15.20 43.63 -26.07
CA GLU A 273 16.18 44.46 -25.38
C GLU A 273 16.55 45.59 -26.35
N SER A 274 15.97 46.77 -26.09
CA SER A 274 16.42 48.01 -26.73
C SER A 274 17.69 48.50 -26.04
N PRO A 275 18.67 49.02 -26.81
CA PRO A 275 20.02 49.37 -26.36
C PRO A 275 20.09 50.58 -25.42
#